data_AF-A0A352CRJ3-F1
#
_entry.id   AF-A0A352CRJ3-F1
#
_cell.length_a   1.000
_cell.length_b   1.000
_cell.length_c   1.000
_cell.angle_alpha   90.00
_cell.angle_beta   90.00
_cell.angle_gamma   90.00
#
_symmetry.space_group_name_H-M   'P 1'
#
loop_
_entity.id
_entity.type
_entity.pdbx_description
1 polymer ?
#
loop_
_entity_poly.entity_id
_entity_poly.type
_entity_poly.pdbx_seq_one_letter_code
_entity_poly.pdbx_strand_id
1 'polypeptide(L)'
;MTERKRRKITGILLLVTLLTAILAAGAVCADHHRHFDHAVSIQKVPADDLARLDSLAWAVETAEVGEYIDITGWALPLGRKLDYDLQVGLYRKDTGNFIGMTTFFQQRKDINRQYGTGRYSYLYCGFQSRIRADQVERGVYSVMLIFGKNKFYDTGYQITVGGRN
;
A
#
# COMPACT_ATOMS: atom_id res chain seq x y z
N MET A 1 67.08 6.25 -41.57
CA MET A 1 66.63 5.07 -40.79
C MET A 1 65.86 5.57 -39.56
N THR A 2 64.83 6.40 -39.74
CA THR A 2 63.40 6.13 -40.03
C THR A 2 62.52 6.04 -38.78
N GLU A 3 61.94 7.21 -38.46
CA GLU A 3 60.79 7.60 -37.64
C GLU A 3 59.50 6.75 -37.73
N ARG A 4 59.55 5.50 -38.20
CA ARG A 4 58.36 4.66 -38.40
C ARG A 4 57.86 3.93 -37.15
N LYS A 5 58.54 4.01 -36.01
CA LYS A 5 58.17 3.23 -34.80
C LYS A 5 57.30 3.95 -33.77
N ARG A 6 57.13 5.28 -33.82
CA ARG A 6 56.37 6.03 -32.79
C ARG A 6 54.87 6.22 -33.06
N ARG A 7 54.35 5.80 -34.22
CA ARG A 7 52.93 6.00 -34.57
C ARG A 7 51.99 4.80 -34.30
N LYS A 8 52.52 3.65 -33.88
CA LYS A 8 51.68 2.45 -33.64
C LYS A 8 51.17 2.30 -32.21
N ILE A 9 51.80 2.93 -31.23
CA ILE A 9 51.43 2.74 -29.81
C ILE A 9 50.30 3.69 -29.40
N THR A 10 50.21 4.87 -29.99
CA THR A 10 49.19 5.88 -29.66
C THR A 10 47.79 5.54 -30.20
N GLY A 11 47.69 4.72 -31.25
CA GLY A 11 46.39 4.32 -31.82
C GLY A 11 45.66 3.22 -31.03
N ILE A 12 46.41 2.36 -30.32
CA ILE A 12 45.82 1.26 -29.52
C ILE A 12 45.30 1.78 -28.18
N LEU A 13 45.97 2.77 -27.59
CA LEU A 13 45.53 3.33 -26.30
C LEU A 13 44.20 4.09 -26.40
N LEU A 14 43.92 4.73 -27.55
CA LEU A 14 42.67 5.46 -27.77
C LEU A 14 41.47 4.56 -28.04
N LEU A 15 41.70 3.36 -28.60
CA LEU A 15 40.62 2.39 -28.88
C LEU A 15 40.14 1.68 -27.61
N VAL A 16 41.02 1.45 -26.63
CA VAL A 16 40.67 0.78 -25.36
C VAL A 16 39.85 1.71 -24.47
N THR A 17 40.16 3.01 -24.41
CA THR A 17 39.36 3.97 -23.63
C THR A 17 37.96 4.20 -24.19
N LEU A 18 37.76 4.12 -25.50
CA LEU A 18 36.44 4.32 -26.11
C LEU A 18 35.51 3.11 -25.91
N LEU A 19 36.07 1.89 -25.82
CA LEU A 19 35.27 0.69 -25.57
C LEU A 19 34.77 0.58 -24.12
N THR A 20 35.52 1.10 -23.14
CA THR A 20 35.05 1.20 -21.75
C THR A 20 33.99 2.28 -21.52
N ALA A 21 33.91 3.31 -22.36
CA ALA A 21 32.89 4.35 -22.24
C ALA A 21 31.51 3.88 -22.75
N ILE A 22 31.46 2.96 -23.73
CA ILE A 22 30.20 2.46 -24.30
C ILE A 22 29.56 1.37 -23.40
N LEU A 23 30.36 0.62 -22.62
CA LEU A 23 29.83 -0.30 -21.61
C LEU A 23 29.33 0.39 -20.32
N ALA A 24 29.60 1.68 -20.13
CA ALA A 24 29.07 2.45 -19.00
C ALA A 24 27.70 3.09 -19.27
N ALA A 25 27.21 3.05 -20.51
CA ALA A 25 25.92 3.65 -20.91
C ALA A 25 24.76 2.64 -21.01
N GLY A 26 24.98 1.39 -20.63
CA GLY A 26 24.03 0.31 -20.87
C GLY A 26 23.94 -0.72 -19.76
N ALA A 27 23.66 -0.31 -18.52
CA ALA A 27 23.16 -1.21 -17.46
C ALA A 27 22.75 -0.47 -16.18
N VAL A 28 21.78 0.46 -16.23
CA VAL A 28 21.02 0.79 -15.00
C VAL A 28 19.55 1.06 -15.34
N CYS A 29 18.90 0.06 -15.91
CA CYS A 29 17.49 -0.18 -15.60
C CYS A 29 17.46 -1.44 -14.73
N ALA A 30 18.14 -1.39 -13.58
CA ALA A 30 17.88 -2.33 -12.51
C ALA A 30 16.60 -1.85 -11.85
N ASP A 31 15.48 -2.31 -12.41
CA ASP A 31 14.14 -2.19 -11.86
C ASP A 31 14.18 -2.72 -10.42
N HIS A 32 14.37 -1.80 -9.46
CA HIS A 32 14.39 -2.10 -8.04
C HIS A 32 12.95 -2.25 -7.57
N HIS A 33 12.26 -3.27 -8.07
CA HIS A 33 11.13 -3.85 -7.38
C HIS A 33 11.65 -4.48 -6.08
N ARG A 34 11.82 -3.65 -5.05
CA ARG A 34 12.00 -4.13 -3.68
C ARG A 34 10.70 -4.86 -3.31
N HIS A 35 10.75 -6.19 -3.36
CA HIS A 35 9.76 -7.04 -2.72
C HIS A 35 9.79 -6.74 -1.22
N PHE A 36 8.76 -6.06 -0.73
CA PHE A 36 8.46 -6.01 0.67
C PHE A 36 7.63 -7.26 0.99
N ASP A 37 8.19 -8.16 1.80
CA ASP A 37 7.47 -9.34 2.30
C ASP A 37 6.35 -8.87 3.24
N HIS A 38 5.15 -8.68 2.68
CA HIS A 38 3.96 -8.31 3.43
C HIS A 38 3.32 -9.57 4.02
N ALA A 39 3.65 -9.87 5.29
CA ALA A 39 2.91 -10.86 6.05
C ALA A 39 1.46 -10.36 6.27
N VAL A 40 0.52 -10.94 5.52
CA VAL A 40 -0.92 -10.68 5.65
C VAL A 40 -1.42 -11.34 6.95
N SER A 41 -1.68 -10.55 7.99
CA SER A 41 -2.26 -11.04 9.24
C SER A 41 -3.78 -10.87 9.23
N ILE A 42 -4.51 -11.87 8.74
CA ILE A 42 -5.98 -11.90 8.79
C ILE A 42 -6.41 -12.17 10.25
N GLN A 43 -6.83 -11.14 10.98
CA GLN A 43 -7.63 -11.38 12.20
C GLN A 43 -9.04 -11.79 11.78
N LYS A 44 -9.33 -13.09 11.89
CA LYS A 44 -10.65 -13.65 11.62
C LYS A 44 -11.56 -13.34 12.81
N VAL A 45 -12.50 -12.42 12.65
CA VAL A 45 -13.54 -12.17 13.66
C VAL A 45 -14.50 -13.37 13.69
N PRO A 46 -14.74 -14.02 14.84
CA PRO A 46 -15.67 -15.14 14.94
C PRO A 46 -17.10 -14.74 14.53
N ALA A 47 -17.80 -15.65 13.84
CA ALA A 47 -19.12 -15.38 13.28
C ALA A 47 -20.21 -15.09 14.33
N ASP A 48 -20.00 -15.52 15.58
CA ASP A 48 -21.00 -15.42 16.65
C ASP A 48 -21.04 -14.03 17.31
N ASP A 49 -20.00 -13.21 17.12
CA ASP A 49 -19.94 -11.83 17.64
C ASP A 49 -20.59 -10.79 16.69
N LEU A 50 -20.99 -11.21 15.50
CA LEU A 50 -21.54 -10.37 14.42
C LEU A 50 -22.96 -9.82 14.73
N ALA A 51 -23.67 -10.39 15.71
CA ALA A 51 -25.09 -10.08 15.90
C ALA A 51 -25.42 -9.05 17.01
N ARG A 52 -24.46 -8.59 17.83
CA ARG A 52 -24.80 -7.91 19.10
C ARG A 52 -24.36 -6.45 19.27
N LEU A 53 -23.77 -5.80 18.27
CA LEU A 53 -23.45 -4.38 18.34
C LEU A 53 -23.74 -3.71 16.99
N ASP A 54 -23.74 -2.38 16.97
CA ASP A 54 -23.37 -1.57 15.80
C ASP A 54 -21.99 -2.02 15.29
N SER A 55 -21.94 -3.23 14.75
CA SER A 55 -20.73 -4.02 14.54
C SER A 55 -20.37 -3.86 13.08
N LEU A 56 -19.15 -3.40 12.89
CA LEU A 56 -18.53 -3.33 11.59
C LEU A 56 -17.79 -4.65 11.40
N ALA A 57 -18.25 -5.47 10.45
CA ALA A 57 -17.43 -6.56 9.95
C ALA A 57 -16.47 -5.97 8.91
N TRP A 58 -15.19 -6.30 9.00
CA TRP A 58 -14.19 -5.77 8.09
C TRP A 58 -13.04 -6.75 7.89
N ALA A 59 -12.30 -6.55 6.81
CA ALA A 59 -10.97 -7.10 6.63
C ALA A 59 -10.13 -6.10 5.83
N VAL A 60 -8.88 -5.92 6.26
CA VAL A 60 -7.83 -5.30 5.42
C VAL A 60 -7.17 -6.45 4.68
N GLU A 61 -7.14 -6.37 3.35
CA GLU A 61 -6.62 -7.43 2.49
C GLU A 61 -5.19 -7.12 2.05
N THR A 62 -4.92 -5.85 1.71
CA THR A 62 -3.56 -5.38 1.41
C THR A 62 -3.28 -4.04 2.08
N ALA A 63 -2.01 -3.84 2.43
CA ALA A 63 -1.46 -2.58 2.91
C ALA A 63 -0.03 -2.44 2.36
N GLU A 64 0.13 -1.62 1.33
CA GLU A 64 1.38 -1.45 0.59
C GLU A 64 1.93 -0.05 0.81
N VAL A 65 3.26 0.06 0.91
CA VAL A 65 3.96 1.34 1.10
C VAL A 65 4.97 1.52 -0.03
N GLY A 66 4.66 2.45 -0.94
CA GLY A 66 5.51 2.85 -2.06
C GLY A 66 5.56 4.36 -2.21
N GLU A 67 5.34 4.89 -3.42
CA GLU A 67 5.06 6.32 -3.62
C GLU A 67 3.78 6.75 -2.90
N TYR A 68 2.83 5.81 -2.84
CA TYR A 68 1.58 5.92 -2.11
C TYR A 68 1.55 4.87 -1.01
N ILE A 69 0.82 5.17 0.06
CA ILE A 69 0.33 4.17 0.98
C ILE A 69 -1.04 3.75 0.48
N ASP A 70 -1.16 2.50 0.08
CA ASP A 70 -2.36 1.91 -0.51
C ASP A 70 -2.91 0.84 0.43
N ILE A 71 -4.17 1.00 0.84
CA ILE A 71 -4.85 0.05 1.73
C ILE A 71 -6.12 -0.41 1.02
N THR A 72 -6.28 -1.72 0.88
CA THR A 72 -7.50 -2.29 0.31
C THR A 72 -8.15 -3.26 1.27
N GLY A 73 -9.46 -3.43 1.12
CA GLY A 73 -10.22 -4.35 1.94
C GLY A 73 -11.70 -4.22 1.72
N TRP A 74 -12.45 -4.63 2.73
CA TRP A 74 -13.90 -4.43 2.77
C TRP A 74 -14.35 -4.15 4.20
N ALA A 75 -15.45 -3.41 4.32
CA ALA A 75 -16.13 -3.18 5.59
C ALA A 75 -17.63 -3.05 5.38
N LEU A 76 -18.42 -3.66 6.25
CA LEU A 76 -19.88 -3.58 6.21
C LEU A 76 -20.50 -3.54 7.60
N PRO A 77 -21.52 -2.69 7.81
CA PRO A 77 -22.28 -2.70 9.04
C PRO A 77 -23.32 -3.83 8.99
N LEU A 78 -23.26 -4.72 9.96
CA LEU A 78 -24.14 -5.88 9.98
C LEU A 78 -25.56 -5.49 10.35
N GLY A 79 -26.54 -6.04 9.63
CA GLY A 79 -27.95 -5.82 9.91
C GLY A 79 -28.48 -4.42 9.55
N ARG A 80 -27.69 -3.60 8.85
CA ARG A 80 -28.14 -2.32 8.26
C ARG A 80 -27.53 -2.07 6.88
N LYS A 81 -28.07 -1.07 6.19
CA LYS A 81 -27.52 -0.61 4.91
C LYS A 81 -26.11 -0.03 5.14
N LEU A 82 -25.21 -0.32 4.20
CA LEU A 82 -23.94 0.40 4.11
C LEU A 82 -24.23 1.83 3.66
N ASP A 83 -24.08 2.77 4.58
CA ASP A 83 -23.96 4.17 4.24
C ASP A 83 -22.50 4.42 3.84
N TYR A 84 -22.25 5.31 2.88
CA TYR A 84 -20.90 5.58 2.36
C TYR A 84 -20.09 6.48 3.31
N ASP A 85 -20.23 6.25 4.62
CA ASP A 85 -19.62 6.98 5.72
C ASP A 85 -18.37 6.27 6.28
N LEU A 86 -17.82 5.33 5.51
CA LEU A 86 -16.55 4.69 5.82
C LEU A 86 -15.39 5.59 5.38
N GLN A 87 -14.49 5.86 6.31
CA GLN A 87 -13.18 6.43 6.05
C GLN A 87 -12.09 5.49 6.57
N VAL A 88 -10.98 5.40 5.85
CA VAL A 88 -9.77 4.71 6.32
C VAL A 88 -8.74 5.77 6.69
N GLY A 89 -7.94 5.52 7.71
CA GLY A 89 -6.83 6.39 8.03
C GLY A 89 -5.73 5.73 8.85
N LEU A 90 -4.69 6.52 9.09
CA LEU A 90 -3.49 6.12 9.79
C LEU A 90 -3.44 6.82 11.14
N TYR A 91 -3.30 6.04 12.21
CA TYR A 91 -3.18 6.56 13.56
C TYR A 91 -1.78 6.31 14.12
N ARG A 92 -1.14 7.37 14.59
CA ARG A 92 0.18 7.33 15.23
C ARG A 92 0.01 7.45 16.74
N LYS A 93 0.29 6.38 17.48
CA LYS A 93 -0.01 6.31 18.92
C LYS A 93 0.87 7.23 19.78
N ASP A 94 2.11 7.45 19.37
CA ASP A 94 3.08 8.30 20.07
C ASP A 94 2.70 9.78 20.03
N THR A 95 2.18 10.28 18.90
CA THR A 95 1.76 11.68 18.74
C THR A 95 0.25 11.89 18.89
N GLY A 96 -0.53 10.80 18.87
CA GLY A 96 -1.98 10.85 18.80
C GLY A 96 -2.52 11.37 17.45
N ASN A 97 -1.67 11.49 16.43
CA ASN A 97 -2.06 12.03 15.13
C ASN A 97 -2.89 11.02 14.33
N PHE A 98 -3.98 11.49 13.73
CA PHE A 98 -4.79 10.74 12.79
C PHE A 98 -4.76 11.39 11.41
N ILE A 99 -4.43 10.60 10.40
CA ILE A 99 -4.35 11.03 9.01
C ILE A 99 -5.43 10.31 8.22
N GLY A 100 -6.47 11.04 7.83
CA GLY A 100 -7.53 10.51 6.97
C GLY A 100 -7.04 10.29 5.55
N MET A 101 -7.40 9.15 4.95
CA MET A 101 -7.06 8.82 3.57
C MET A 101 -8.26 9.00 2.65
N THR A 102 -8.00 9.35 1.40
CA THR A 102 -9.03 9.35 0.36
C THR A 102 -9.48 7.91 0.13
N THR A 103 -10.78 7.64 0.25
CA THR A 103 -11.36 6.30 0.19
C THR A 103 -12.28 6.18 -1.02
N PHE A 104 -12.05 5.17 -1.86
CA PHE A 104 -12.84 4.82 -3.03
C PHE A 104 -13.55 3.49 -2.79
N PHE A 105 -14.85 3.44 -3.03
CA PHE A 105 -15.64 2.23 -2.84
C PHE A 105 -15.57 1.32 -4.06
N GLN A 106 -15.42 0.02 -3.81
CA GLN A 106 -15.29 -1.01 -4.83
C GLN A 106 -16.41 -2.04 -4.71
N GLN A 107 -16.81 -2.61 -5.85
CA GLN A 107 -17.80 -3.68 -5.83
C GLN A 107 -17.19 -5.00 -5.34
N ARG A 108 -17.89 -5.68 -4.42
CA ARG A 108 -17.51 -6.97 -3.83
C ARG A 108 -18.68 -7.95 -3.89
N LYS A 109 -18.80 -8.64 -5.03
CA LYS A 109 -19.86 -9.63 -5.29
C LYS A 109 -19.72 -10.86 -4.39
N ASP A 110 -18.49 -11.23 -4.08
CA ASP A 110 -18.11 -12.30 -3.16
C ASP A 110 -18.63 -12.02 -1.75
N ILE A 111 -18.32 -10.85 -1.20
CA ILE A 111 -18.77 -10.43 0.14
C ILE A 111 -20.28 -10.25 0.16
N ASN A 112 -20.87 -9.65 -0.87
CA ASN A 112 -22.32 -9.53 -0.98
C ASN A 112 -23.02 -10.90 -1.05
N ARG A 113 -22.44 -11.91 -1.70
CA ARG A 113 -23.02 -13.27 -1.71
C ARG A 113 -23.00 -13.88 -0.31
N GLN A 114 -21.95 -13.62 0.46
CA GLN A 114 -21.77 -14.18 1.79
C GLN A 114 -22.65 -13.50 2.85
N TYR A 115 -22.77 -12.17 2.81
CA TYR A 115 -23.42 -11.40 3.87
C TYR A 115 -24.68 -10.64 3.40
N GLY A 116 -24.84 -10.43 2.09
CA GLY A 116 -25.94 -9.66 1.50
C GLY A 116 -27.20 -10.47 1.21
N THR A 117 -27.36 -11.64 1.84
CA THR A 117 -28.58 -12.44 1.70
C THR A 117 -29.68 -11.86 2.58
N GLY A 118 -30.75 -11.33 1.98
CA GLY A 118 -31.90 -10.80 2.70
C GLY A 118 -32.18 -9.33 2.38
N ARG A 119 -32.27 -8.48 3.42
CA ARG A 119 -32.77 -7.10 3.32
C ARG A 119 -31.76 -6.06 2.82
N TYR A 120 -30.46 -6.37 2.90
CA TYR A 120 -29.39 -5.41 2.62
C TYR A 120 -28.45 -5.92 1.53
N SER A 121 -28.11 -5.05 0.59
CA SER A 121 -27.07 -5.28 -0.39
C SER A 121 -25.76 -4.65 0.09
N TYR A 122 -24.71 -5.44 0.12
CA TYR A 122 -23.34 -5.05 0.44
C TYR A 122 -22.47 -5.04 -0.82
N LEU A 123 -23.06 -4.83 -2.00
CA LEU A 123 -22.31 -4.88 -3.25
C LEU A 123 -21.15 -3.89 -3.28
N TYR A 124 -21.23 -2.73 -2.62
CA TYR A 124 -20.17 -1.72 -2.57
C TYR A 124 -19.47 -1.63 -1.21
N CYS A 125 -19.28 -2.77 -0.54
CA CYS A 125 -18.57 -2.83 0.75
C CYS A 125 -17.04 -2.88 0.63
N GLY A 126 -16.49 -3.02 -0.58
CA GLY A 126 -15.05 -2.94 -0.79
C GLY A 126 -14.55 -1.51 -0.69
N PHE A 127 -13.32 -1.34 -0.26
CA PHE A 127 -12.64 -0.05 -0.27
C PHE A 127 -11.21 -0.16 -0.80
N GLN A 128 -10.78 0.93 -1.41
CA GLN A 128 -9.37 1.24 -1.66
C GLN A 128 -9.12 2.64 -1.14
N SER A 129 -8.17 2.76 -0.23
CA SER A 129 -7.77 4.03 0.37
C SER A 129 -6.32 4.33 0.05
N ARG A 130 -6.07 5.58 -0.33
CA ARG A 130 -4.76 6.02 -0.83
C ARG A 130 -4.35 7.36 -0.23
N ILE A 131 -3.08 7.50 0.12
CA ILE A 131 -2.42 8.77 0.45
C ILE A 131 -1.00 8.78 -0.09
N ARG A 132 -0.46 9.95 -0.45
CA ARG A 132 0.95 10.03 -0.86
C ARG A 132 1.85 9.81 0.35
N ALA A 133 2.89 8.98 0.19
CA ALA A 133 3.78 8.62 1.29
C ALA A 133 4.59 9.83 1.80
N ASP A 134 4.83 10.85 0.97
CA ASP A 134 5.52 12.08 1.35
C ASP A 134 4.67 13.04 2.21
N GLN A 135 3.36 12.79 2.32
CA GLN A 135 2.45 13.50 3.22
C GLN A 135 2.39 12.88 4.62
N VAL A 136 3.06 11.75 4.81
CA VAL A 136 3.05 11.00 6.07
C VAL A 136 4.46 11.02 6.64
N GLU A 137 4.57 11.50 7.87
CA GLU A 137 5.85 11.50 8.58
C GLU A 137 6.37 10.07 8.77
N ARG A 138 7.68 9.94 8.97
CA ARG A 138 8.28 8.65 9.29
C ARG A 138 7.78 8.15 10.63
N GLY A 139 7.40 6.88 10.71
CA GLY A 139 6.89 6.29 11.94
C GLY A 139 6.14 4.99 11.71
N VAL A 140 5.59 4.46 12.81
CA VAL A 140 4.72 3.28 12.82
C VAL A 140 3.28 3.76 13.06
N TYR A 141 2.38 3.35 12.18
CA TYR A 141 0.98 3.75 12.19
C TYR A 141 0.09 2.52 12.27
N SER A 142 -0.98 2.61 13.06
CA SER A 142 -2.08 1.64 13.04
C SER A 142 -3.09 2.05 11.98
N VAL A 143 -3.57 1.09 11.20
CA VAL A 143 -4.65 1.31 10.23
C VAL A 143 -5.97 1.30 10.98
N MET A 144 -6.74 2.37 10.83
CA MET A 144 -8.02 2.57 11.48
C MET A 144 -9.12 2.69 10.45
N LEU A 145 -10.27 2.11 10.73
CA LEU A 145 -11.52 2.42 10.02
C LEU A 145 -12.34 3.37 10.86
N ILE A 146 -12.96 4.35 10.22
CA ILE A 146 -13.95 5.23 10.82
C ILE A 146 -15.28 4.96 10.14
N PHE A 147 -16.31 4.70 10.93
CA PHE A 147 -17.66 4.47 10.42
C PHE A 147 -18.67 5.28 11.25
N GLY A 148 -19.60 5.99 10.61
CA GLY A 148 -20.63 6.79 11.29
C GLY A 148 -20.09 8.02 12.02
N LYS A 149 -20.69 8.33 13.18
CA LYS A 149 -20.33 9.49 14.04
C LYS A 149 -18.95 9.34 14.70
N ASN A 150 -17.90 9.17 13.91
CA ASN A 150 -16.51 9.03 14.33
C ASN A 150 -16.26 7.82 15.26
N LYS A 151 -16.90 6.67 14.99
CA LYS A 151 -16.51 5.42 15.66
C LYS A 151 -15.25 4.88 15.00
N PHE A 152 -14.18 4.73 15.78
CA PHE A 152 -12.90 4.21 15.32
C PHE A 152 -12.83 2.70 15.57
N TYR A 153 -12.38 1.96 14.56
CA TYR A 153 -12.11 0.53 14.63
C TYR A 153 -10.64 0.31 14.30
N ASP A 154 -9.88 -0.14 15.28
CA ASP A 154 -8.51 -0.58 15.07
C ASP A 154 -8.53 -1.90 14.30
N THR A 155 -7.83 -1.92 13.18
CA THR A 155 -7.75 -3.11 12.33
C THR A 155 -6.68 -4.09 12.78
N GLY A 156 -5.83 -3.71 13.74
CA GLY A 156 -4.65 -4.48 14.13
C GLY A 156 -3.52 -4.45 13.07
N TYR A 157 -3.76 -3.89 11.88
CA TYR A 157 -2.71 -3.70 10.88
C TYR A 157 -1.83 -2.52 11.25
N GLN A 158 -0.52 -2.73 11.12
CA GLN A 158 0.47 -1.67 11.28
C GLN A 158 1.26 -1.48 10.00
N ILE A 159 1.50 -0.22 9.65
CA ILE A 159 2.40 0.15 8.56
C ILE A 159 3.58 0.93 9.12
N THR A 160 4.75 0.72 8.54
CA THR A 160 5.95 1.47 8.87
C THR A 160 6.31 2.33 7.66
N VAL A 161 6.31 3.65 7.85
CA VAL A 161 6.74 4.61 6.84
C VAL A 161 8.22 4.90 7.07
N GLY A 162 9.07 4.27 6.26
CA GLY A 162 10.52 4.43 6.28
C GLY A 162 11.01 5.59 5.39
N GLY A 163 12.18 6.13 5.70
CA GLY A 163 12.87 7.05 4.79
C GLY A 163 13.54 6.31 3.64
N ARG A 164 13.55 6.91 2.43
CA ARG A 164 14.60 6.60 1.45
C ARG A 164 15.94 7.01 2.09
N ASN A 165 16.85 6.04 2.25
CA ASN A 165 18.28 6.34 2.43
C ASN A 165 18.83 6.87 1.12
#